data_AF-A0A7C3LH11-F1
#
_entry.id   AF-A0A7C3LH11-F1
#
_cell.length_a   1.000
_cell.length_b   1.000
_cell.length_c   1.000
_cell.angle_alpha   90.00
_cell.angle_beta   90.00
_cell.angle_gamma   90.00
#
_symmetry.space_group_name_H-M   'P 1'
#
loop_
_entity.id
_entity.type
_entity.pdbx_description
1 polymer ?
#
loop_
_entity_poly.entity_id
_entity_poly.type
_entity_poly.pdbx_seq_one_letter_code
_entity_poly.pdbx_strand_id
1 'polypeptide(L)'
;MMSSQMQARLKPEHTLRYPRLSANMWYDVSPIFPGVTTRRVDIFGRRITRIRTARDYETVQAAHFEFRERPVEEEARQPAVAM
;
A
#
# COMPACT_ATOMS: atom_id res chain seq x y z
N MET A 1 6.37 6.85 12.28
CA MET A 1 6.24 5.56 11.58
C MET A 1 6.68 5.77 10.14
N MET A 2 7.75 5.12 9.68
CA MET A 2 8.22 5.24 8.30
C MET A 2 7.17 4.69 7.34
N SER A 3 6.39 5.57 6.73
CA SER A 3 5.49 5.21 5.64
C SER A 3 6.34 4.89 4.43
N SER A 4 6.19 3.72 3.80
CA SER A 4 6.93 3.42 2.58
C SER A 4 6.62 4.49 1.53
N GLN A 5 7.63 4.93 0.78
CA GLN A 5 7.47 5.89 -0.34
C GLN A 5 6.71 5.29 -1.54
N MET A 6 5.98 4.19 -1.36
CA MET A 6 5.27 3.49 -2.44
C MET A 6 3.80 3.38 -2.14
N GLN A 7 2.99 3.61 -3.16
CA GLN A 7 1.55 3.38 -3.15
C GLN A 7 1.18 2.30 -4.15
N ALA A 8 0.10 1.59 -3.86
CA ALA A 8 -0.49 0.58 -4.71
C ALA A 8 -1.97 0.85 -4.91
N ARG A 9 -2.46 0.70 -6.14
CA ARG A 9 -3.89 0.81 -6.48
C ARG A 9 -4.36 -0.48 -7.11
N LEU A 10 -5.55 -0.93 -6.71
CA LEU A 10 -6.14 -2.15 -7.25
C LEU A 10 -6.52 -1.93 -8.73
N LYS A 11 -6.16 -2.87 -9.61
CA LYS A 11 -6.65 -2.85 -10.99
C LYS A 11 -8.14 -3.18 -11.02
N PRO A 12 -8.96 -2.51 -11.86
CA PRO A 12 -10.41 -2.70 -11.88
C PRO A 12 -10.85 -4.17 -12.05
N GLU A 13 -10.11 -4.91 -12.87
CA GLU A 13 -10.31 -6.34 -13.18
C GLU A 13 -10.29 -7.26 -11.94
N HIS A 14 -9.71 -6.80 -10.83
CA HIS A 14 -9.51 -7.59 -9.61
C HIS A 14 -10.36 -7.11 -8.43
N THR A 15 -11.29 -6.18 -8.64
CA THR A 15 -12.17 -5.63 -7.59
C THR A 15 -12.97 -6.72 -6.86
N LEU A 16 -13.50 -7.71 -7.59
CA LEU A 16 -14.25 -8.83 -7.01
C LEU A 16 -13.41 -9.71 -6.07
N ARG A 17 -12.09 -9.74 -6.26
CA ARG A 17 -11.17 -10.55 -5.44
C ARG A 17 -10.84 -9.87 -4.11
N TYR A 18 -10.96 -8.55 -4.04
CA TYR A 18 -10.60 -7.76 -2.86
C TYR A 18 -11.73 -6.80 -2.49
N PRO A 19 -12.83 -7.30 -1.90
CA PRO A 19 -14.03 -6.49 -1.63
C PRO A 19 -13.81 -5.36 -0.62
N ARG A 20 -12.69 -5.39 0.13
CA ARG A 20 -12.30 -4.35 1.10
C ARG A 20 -11.50 -3.21 0.46
N LEU A 21 -11.12 -3.36 -0.81
CA LEU A 21 -10.25 -2.44 -1.52
C LEU A 21 -10.98 -1.83 -2.72
N SER A 22 -10.72 -0.55 -2.96
CA SER A 22 -11.29 0.19 -4.08
C SER A 22 -10.25 0.36 -5.17
N ALA A 23 -10.64 0.12 -6.42
CA ALA A 23 -9.83 0.43 -7.60
C ALA A 23 -9.62 1.94 -7.83
N ASN A 24 -10.37 2.79 -7.12
CA ASN A 24 -10.27 4.25 -7.23
C ASN A 24 -9.32 4.88 -6.20
N MET A 25 -8.74 4.08 -5.28
CA MET A 25 -7.93 4.58 -4.18
C MET A 25 -6.50 4.05 -4.26
N TRP A 26 -5.53 4.93 -3.98
CA TRP A 26 -4.13 4.55 -3.78
C TRP A 26 -3.91 4.25 -2.30
N TYR A 27 -3.42 3.04 -2.02
CA TYR A 27 -3.11 2.56 -0.68
C TYR A 27 -1.61 2.61 -0.44
N ASP A 28 -1.20 2.90 0.78
CA ASP A 28 0.22 2.88 1.10
C ASP A 28 0.72 1.45 1.21
N VAL A 29 1.83 1.18 0.55
CA VAL A 29 2.51 -0.09 0.71
C VAL A 29 3.25 -0.06 2.04
N SER A 30 3.13 -1.11 2.83
CA SER A 30 3.86 -1.29 4.07
C SER A 30 4.78 -2.49 3.96
N PRO A 31 5.95 -2.46 4.59
CA PRO A 31 6.83 -3.61 4.60
C PRO A 31 6.14 -4.80 5.30
N ILE A 32 6.31 -6.00 4.76
CA ILE A 32 5.68 -7.22 5.29
C ILE A 32 6.27 -7.54 6.67
N PHE A 33 7.56 -7.29 6.87
CA PHE A 33 8.28 -7.36 8.15
C PHE A 33 9.07 -6.07 8.38
N PRO A 34 9.20 -5.60 9.63
CA PRO A 34 10.10 -4.49 9.94
C PRO A 34 11.53 -4.85 9.52
N GLY A 35 12.07 -4.14 8.54
CA GLY A 35 13.42 -4.35 8.01
C GLY A 35 13.57 -5.31 6.83
N VAL A 36 12.47 -5.81 6.22
CA VAL A 36 12.55 -6.70 5.03
C VAL A 36 11.85 -6.11 3.81
N THR A 37 12.40 -6.42 2.64
CA THR A 37 11.98 -6.05 1.29
C THR A 37 10.47 -6.09 1.09
N THR A 38 9.94 -5.03 0.48
CA THR A 38 8.52 -4.70 0.25
C THR A 38 7.71 -5.74 -0.54
N ARG A 39 8.36 -6.81 -1.04
CA ARG A 39 7.78 -7.85 -1.91
C ARG A 39 8.34 -9.23 -1.53
N ARG A 40 7.49 -10.18 -1.17
CA ARG A 40 7.83 -11.58 -0.87
C ARG A 40 7.22 -12.52 -1.92
N VAL A 41 7.83 -13.69 -2.13
CA VAL A 41 7.22 -14.78 -2.90
C VAL A 41 6.49 -15.72 -1.93
N ASP A 42 5.20 -15.97 -2.15
CA ASP A 42 4.40 -16.93 -1.38
C ASP A 42 4.77 -18.38 -1.76
N ILE A 43 4.35 -19.37 -0.96
CA ILE A 43 4.54 -20.82 -1.21
C ILE A 43 4.11 -21.29 -2.62
N PHE A 44 3.19 -20.57 -3.28
CA PHE A 44 2.71 -20.80 -4.64
C PHE A 44 3.51 -20.03 -5.71
N GLY A 45 4.66 -19.43 -5.36
CA GLY A 45 5.50 -18.70 -6.32
C GLY A 45 5.01 -17.29 -6.66
N ARG A 46 3.99 -16.78 -5.97
CA ARG A 46 3.36 -15.48 -6.30
C ARG A 46 3.99 -14.35 -5.50
N ARG A 47 4.24 -13.21 -6.16
CA ARG A 47 4.73 -12.01 -5.47
C ARG A 47 3.59 -11.35 -4.70
N ILE A 48 3.74 -11.23 -3.39
CA ILE A 48 2.80 -10.58 -2.48
C ILE A 48 3.38 -9.28 -1.92
N THR A 49 2.51 -8.35 -1.60
CA THR A 49 2.82 -7.08 -0.92
C THR A 49 1.79 -6.84 0.18
N ARG A 50 2.13 -5.99 1.15
CA ARG A 50 1.24 -5.64 2.24
C ARG A 50 0.81 -4.18 2.06
N ILE A 51 -0.48 -3.95 1.99
CA ILE A 51 -1.04 -2.60 1.88
C ILE A 51 -1.63 -2.18 3.22
N ARG A 52 -1.49 -0.92 3.55
CA ARG A 52 -2.12 -0.31 4.72
C ARG A 52 -3.50 0.20 4.32
N THR A 53 -4.51 -0.21 5.07
CA THR A 53 -5.89 0.30 4.96
C THR A 53 -6.17 1.22 6.14
N ALA A 54 -7.34 1.87 6.16
CA ALA A 54 -7.74 2.74 7.25
C ALA A 54 -7.84 2.03 8.61
N ARG A 55 -8.08 0.71 8.61
CA ARG A 55 -8.36 -0.07 9.83
C ARG A 55 -7.30 -1.13 10.14
N ASP A 56 -6.63 -1.67 9.13
CA ASP A 56 -5.68 -2.77 9.29
C ASP A 56 -4.70 -2.86 8.10
N TYR A 57 -4.08 -4.01 7.88
CA TYR A 57 -3.21 -4.28 6.75
C TYR A 57 -3.70 -5.49 5.96
N GLU A 58 -3.64 -5.41 4.64
CA GLU A 58 -4.04 -6.51 3.77
C GLU A 58 -2.84 -7.04 2.98
N THR A 59 -2.65 -8.36 3.00
CA THR A 59 -1.63 -9.02 2.16
C THR A 59 -2.25 -9.37 0.83
N VAL A 60 -1.74 -8.78 -0.25
CA VAL A 60 -2.32 -8.87 -1.59
C VAL A 60 -1.29 -9.32 -2.62
N GLN A 61 -1.75 -9.93 -3.72
CA GLN A 61 -0.85 -10.29 -4.82
C GLN A 61 -0.46 -9.04 -5.60
N ALA A 62 0.85 -8.81 -5.74
CA ALA A 62 1.39 -7.62 -6.39
C ALA A 62 0.94 -7.50 -7.86
N ALA A 63 0.74 -8.61 -8.58
CA ALA A 63 0.31 -8.59 -9.97
C ALA A 63 -1.06 -7.90 -10.19
N HIS A 64 -1.91 -7.89 -9.14
CA HIS A 64 -3.25 -7.33 -9.21
C HIS A 64 -3.30 -5.82 -8.98
N PHE A 65 -2.15 -5.20 -8.70
CA PHE A 65 -2.04 -3.80 -8.34
C PHE A 65 -1.12 -3.06 -9.30
N GLU A 66 -1.40 -1.78 -9.47
CA GLU A 66 -0.49 -0.80 -10.03
C GLU A 66 0.32 -0.18 -8.89
N PHE A 67 1.60 0.09 -9.13
CA PHE A 67 2.48 0.71 -8.14
C PHE A 67 2.93 2.07 -8.63
N ARG A 68 3.04 3.01 -7.70
CA ARG A 68 3.68 4.31 -7.95
C ARG A 68 4.48 4.72 -6.74
N GLU A 69 5.42 5.64 -6.95
CA GLU A 69 6.00 6.39 -5.86
C GLU A 69 4.91 7.29 -5.25
N ARG A 70 4.88 7.35 -3.92
CA ARG A 70 4.04 8.31 -3.23
C ARG A 70 4.52 9.70 -3.66
N PRO A 71 3.63 10.57 -4.18
CA PRO A 71 4.02 11.94 -4.44
C PRO A 71 4.54 12.52 -3.13
N VAL A 72 5.78 13.01 -3.14
CA VAL A 72 6.34 13.79 -2.04
C VAL A 72 5.61 15.14 -2.10
N GLU A 73 4.41 15.20 -1.54
CA GLU A 73 3.96 16.46 -0.99
C GLU A 73 4.94 16.75 0.12
N GLU A 74 5.90 17.62 -0.21
CA GLU A 74 6.75 18.34 0.71
C GLU A 74 5.94 18.60 1.98
N GLU A 75 6.48 18.14 3.10
CA GLU A 75 5.92 18.27 4.44
C GLU A 75 5.91 19.76 4.85
N ALA A 76 5.22 20.59 4.08
CA ALA A 76 5.02 21.99 4.29
C ALA A 76 3.62 22.15 4.89
N ARG A 77 3.65 22.42 6.19
CA ARG A 77 2.56 22.98 7.00
C ARG A 77 1.59 21.97 7.60
N GLN A 78 2.07 21.32 8.66
CA GLN A 78 1.24 21.29 9.87
C GLN A 78 1.08 22.76 10.33
N PRO A 79 -0.12 23.36 10.35
CA PRO A 79 -0.33 24.46 11.28
C PRO A 79 -0.39 23.80 12.65
N ALA A 80 0.68 23.94 13.43
CA ALA A 80 0.61 23.77 14.86
C ALA A 80 -0.41 24.80 15.38
N VAL A 81 -1.66 24.36 15.54
CA VAL A 81 -2.64 25.05 16.38
C VAL A 81 -2.30 24.66 17.82
N ALA A 82 -1.67 25.58 18.53
CA ALA A 82 -1.72 25.75 19.98
C ALA A 82 -1.10 27.13 20.26
N MET A 83 -1.96 28.15 20.42
CA MET A 83 -2.32 28.78 21.71
C MET A 83 -1.17 29.56 22.33
#